data_AF-A0A845LI05-F1
#
_entry.id   AF-A0A845LI05-F1
#
_cell.length_a   1.000
_cell.length_b   1.000
_cell.length_c   1.000
_cell.angle_alpha   90.00
_cell.angle_beta   90.00
_cell.angle_gamma   90.00
#
_symmetry.space_group_name_H-M   'P 1'
#
loop_
_entity.id
_entity.type
_entity.pdbx_description
1 polymer ?
#
loop_
_entity_poly.entity_id
_entity_poly.type
_entity_poly.pdbx_seq_one_letter_code
_entity_poly.pdbx_strand_id
1 'polypeptide(L)'
;MAVFDLDVGSGNLQQCADSVMRIYGEYYWSLGEFESIAFHLTNGFLMEYSKWRGGNRLEVSGNTVRWVKRAGYDDTYEGFRKYIEQVYVYAGTLSLYNESHAIALEDIQAGDMFIRGGSSGHVVLVLDIAEDASGKKCFLLGQGYMPAEDFHVLKNPLHPDDPWYYSSEIKYPLRTPEYSFGDGSIRSWNGLNTSDYK
;
A
#
# COMPACT_ATOMS: atom_id res chain seq x y z
N MET A 1 6.95 18.93 -7.11
CA MET A 1 6.08 17.75 -6.95
C MET A 1 6.76 16.65 -7.72
N ALA A 2 7.26 15.62 -7.03
CA ALA A 2 7.72 14.41 -7.67
C ALA A 2 6.49 13.49 -7.77
N VAL A 3 6.13 13.12 -9.00
CA VAL A 3 5.00 12.26 -9.31
C VAL A 3 5.57 10.91 -9.69
N PHE A 4 5.09 9.84 -9.06
CA PHE A 4 5.38 8.49 -9.53
C PHE A 4 4.56 8.24 -10.79
N ASP A 5 5.23 7.88 -11.88
CA ASP A 5 4.56 7.51 -13.15
C ASP A 5 3.95 6.11 -13.00
N LEU A 6 2.82 6.04 -12.31
CA LEU A 6 1.96 4.86 -12.21
C LEU A 6 0.72 5.15 -13.05
N ASP A 7 0.48 4.36 -14.10
CA ASP A 7 -0.73 4.48 -14.92
C ASP A 7 -1.97 4.30 -14.02
N VAL A 8 -2.69 5.41 -13.83
CA VAL A 8 -3.88 5.50 -13.00
C VAL A 8 -5.07 4.68 -13.54
N GLY A 9 -5.01 4.22 -14.79
CA GLY A 9 -6.09 3.45 -15.41
C GLY A 9 -7.37 4.30 -15.60
N SER A 10 -8.39 3.72 -16.23
CA SER A 10 -9.60 4.47 -16.66
C SER A 10 -10.72 4.53 -15.61
N GLY A 11 -10.46 4.10 -14.37
CA GLY A 11 -11.46 4.07 -13.31
C GLY A 11 -11.15 5.11 -12.25
N ASN A 12 -12.19 5.80 -11.75
CA ASN A 12 -12.13 6.65 -10.56
C ASN A 12 -11.94 5.82 -9.26
N LEU A 13 -11.11 4.78 -9.34
CA LEU A 13 -11.06 3.58 -8.50
C LEU A 13 -9.70 3.41 -7.80
N GLN A 14 -8.81 4.40 -7.84
CA GLN A 14 -7.61 4.38 -7.02
C GLN A 14 -7.82 5.23 -5.77
N GLN A 15 -8.29 4.59 -4.70
CA GLN A 15 -8.27 5.15 -3.34
C GLN A 15 -6.86 5.06 -2.77
N CYS A 16 -6.58 5.76 -1.66
CA CYS A 16 -5.26 5.74 -1.01
C CYS A 16 -4.73 4.31 -0.74
N ALA A 17 -5.60 3.38 -0.37
CA ALA A 17 -5.24 1.96 -0.20
C ALA A 17 -4.92 1.25 -1.52
N ASP A 18 -5.62 1.57 -2.59
CA ASP A 18 -5.43 0.94 -3.90
C ASP A 18 -4.06 1.27 -4.47
N SER A 19 -3.61 2.52 -4.32
CA SER A 19 -2.26 2.92 -4.73
C SER A 19 -1.18 2.18 -3.94
N VAL A 20 -1.36 2.01 -2.62
CA VAL A 20 -0.41 1.25 -1.78
C VAL A 20 -0.39 -0.23 -2.16
N MET A 21 -1.56 -0.86 -2.34
CA MET A 21 -1.67 -2.24 -2.83
C MET A 21 -1.06 -2.39 -4.22
N ARG A 22 -1.20 -1.38 -5.10
CA ARG A 22 -0.56 -1.37 -6.42
C ARG A 22 0.95 -1.41 -6.28
N ILE A 23 1.51 -0.50 -5.49
CA ILE A 23 2.96 -0.38 -5.30
C ILE A 23 3.55 -1.70 -4.80
N TYR A 24 2.93 -2.32 -3.80
CA TYR A 24 3.36 -3.64 -3.32
C TYR A 24 3.25 -4.73 -4.39
N GLY A 25 2.14 -4.78 -5.12
CA GLY A 25 1.96 -5.75 -6.19
C GLY A 25 2.99 -5.57 -7.31
N GLU A 26 3.25 -4.32 -7.72
CA GLU A 26 4.22 -3.96 -8.75
C GLU A 26 5.65 -4.30 -8.33
N TYR A 27 6.00 -4.03 -7.07
CA TYR A 27 7.30 -4.39 -6.51
C TYR A 27 7.56 -5.89 -6.70
N TYR A 28 6.67 -6.75 -6.19
CA TYR A 28 6.83 -8.20 -6.34
C TYR A 28 6.69 -8.71 -7.77
N TRP A 29 5.83 -8.08 -8.58
CA TRP A 29 5.73 -8.38 -10.01
C TRP A 29 7.05 -8.13 -10.72
N SER A 30 7.70 -6.99 -10.45
CA SER A 30 8.97 -6.60 -11.06
C SER A 30 10.12 -7.53 -10.66
N LEU A 31 10.06 -8.12 -9.47
CA LEU A 31 11.01 -9.12 -8.99
C LEU A 31 10.72 -10.54 -9.51
N GLY A 32 9.56 -10.77 -10.11
CA GLY A 32 9.10 -12.11 -10.50
C GLY A 32 8.65 -12.99 -9.32
N GLU A 33 8.50 -12.40 -8.14
CA GLU A 33 8.10 -13.04 -6.88
C GLU A 33 6.57 -13.18 -6.79
N PHE A 34 5.99 -13.86 -7.78
CA PHE A 34 4.54 -13.89 -7.99
C PHE A 34 3.73 -14.56 -6.87
N GLU A 35 4.35 -15.44 -6.09
CA GLU A 35 3.72 -16.09 -4.93
C GLU A 35 3.59 -15.13 -3.74
N SER A 36 4.40 -14.08 -3.70
CA SER A 36 4.35 -13.02 -2.68
C SER A 36 3.26 -11.99 -2.95
N ILE A 37 2.64 -12.01 -4.14
CA ILE A 37 1.52 -11.15 -4.49
C ILE A 37 0.22 -11.78 -4.00
N ALA A 38 -0.22 -11.39 -2.81
CA ALA A 38 -1.50 -11.79 -2.24
C ALA A 38 -2.06 -10.69 -1.34
N PHE A 39 -3.38 -10.53 -1.32
CA PHE A 39 -4.06 -9.54 -0.48
C PHE A 39 -5.33 -10.14 0.13
N HIS A 40 -5.60 -9.85 1.40
CA HIS A 40 -6.85 -10.19 2.05
C HIS A 40 -7.95 -9.20 1.65
N LEU A 41 -9.07 -9.76 1.20
CA LEU A 41 -10.29 -8.98 0.99
C LEU A 41 -10.88 -8.56 2.34
N THR A 42 -11.85 -7.66 2.32
CA THR A 42 -12.48 -7.13 3.55
C THR A 42 -13.10 -8.22 4.43
N ASN A 43 -13.54 -9.34 3.84
CA ASN A 43 -14.07 -10.50 4.55
C ASN A 43 -13.01 -11.50 5.04
N GLY A 44 -11.72 -11.20 4.84
CA GLY A 44 -10.59 -12.06 5.21
C GLY A 44 -10.24 -13.15 4.19
N PHE A 45 -10.86 -13.19 3.00
CA PHE A 45 -10.46 -14.12 1.95
C PHE A 45 -9.10 -13.71 1.37
N LEU A 46 -8.12 -14.61 1.36
CA LEU A 46 -6.82 -14.35 0.73
C LEU A 46 -6.92 -14.53 -0.78
N MET A 47 -6.71 -13.43 -1.51
CA MET A 47 -6.72 -13.42 -2.96
C MET A 47 -5.27 -13.55 -3.49
N GLU A 48 -4.78 -14.77 -3.67
CA GLU A 48 -3.44 -15.03 -4.23
C GLU A 48 -3.37 -14.78 -5.75
N TYR A 49 -2.35 -14.05 -6.20
CA TYR A 49 -2.11 -13.85 -7.62
C TYR A 49 -1.73 -15.16 -8.33
N SER A 50 -1.02 -16.08 -7.67
CA SER A 50 -0.66 -17.38 -8.25
C SER A 50 -1.89 -18.22 -8.63
N LYS A 51 -2.98 -18.13 -7.87
CA LYS A 51 -4.26 -18.75 -8.24
C LYS A 51 -4.94 -18.03 -9.40
N TRP A 52 -4.87 -16.69 -9.43
CA TRP A 52 -5.43 -15.88 -10.52
C TRP A 52 -4.75 -16.15 -11.86
N ARG A 53 -3.41 -16.08 -11.91
CA ARG A 53 -2.61 -16.42 -13.10
C ARG A 53 -2.81 -17.87 -13.52
N GLY A 54 -3.10 -18.75 -12.55
CA GLY A 54 -3.52 -20.12 -12.80
C GLY A 54 -4.90 -20.26 -13.42
N GLY A 55 -5.63 -19.17 -13.71
CA GLY A 55 -6.95 -19.19 -14.37
C GLY A 55 -8.15 -19.29 -13.43
N ASN A 56 -7.93 -19.17 -12.11
CA ASN A 56 -9.04 -19.05 -11.17
C ASN A 56 -9.58 -17.62 -11.15
N ARG A 57 -10.89 -17.49 -10.93
CA ARG A 57 -11.56 -16.20 -10.72
C ARG A 57 -12.40 -16.30 -9.45
N LEU A 58 -12.72 -15.14 -8.87
CA LEU A 58 -13.57 -15.07 -7.70
C LEU A 58 -15.01 -15.43 -8.07
N GLU A 59 -15.63 -16.24 -7.24
CA GLU A 59 -17.08 -16.35 -7.16
C GLU A 59 -17.52 -15.85 -5.80
N VAL A 60 -18.39 -14.83 -5.82
CA VAL A 60 -18.88 -14.15 -4.63
C VAL A 60 -20.36 -14.45 -4.46
N SER A 61 -20.74 -14.94 -3.28
CA SER A 61 -22.13 -15.18 -2.89
C SER A 61 -22.36 -14.64 -1.48
N GLY A 62 -23.03 -13.50 -1.37
CA GLY A 62 -23.10 -12.75 -0.13
C GLY A 62 -21.71 -12.37 0.37
N ASN A 63 -21.37 -12.76 1.61
CA ASN A 63 -20.04 -12.54 2.19
C ASN A 63 -19.06 -13.70 1.97
N THR A 64 -19.46 -14.75 1.24
CA THR A 64 -18.61 -15.90 0.96
C THR A 64 -17.92 -15.71 -0.38
N VAL A 65 -16.60 -15.88 -0.38
CA VAL A 65 -15.76 -15.80 -1.59
C VAL A 65 -15.04 -17.13 -1.75
N ARG A 66 -14.97 -17.63 -2.99
CA ARG A 66 -14.20 -18.84 -3.33
C ARG A 66 -13.55 -18.73 -4.69
N TRP A 67 -12.50 -19.53 -4.88
CA TRP A 67 -11.88 -19.73 -6.18
C TRP A 67 -12.69 -20.69 -7.05
N VAL A 68 -12.89 -20.32 -8.31
CA VAL A 68 -13.43 -21.19 -9.36
C VAL A 68 -12.61 -21.07 -10.63
N LYS A 69 -12.26 -22.19 -11.24
CA LYS A 69 -11.53 -22.23 -12.51
C LYS A 69 -12.45 -21.76 -13.64
N ARG A 70 -12.13 -20.60 -14.23
CA ARG A 70 -12.95 -19.98 -15.31
C ARG A 70 -12.13 -19.49 -16.51
N ALA A 71 -10.80 -19.47 -16.40
CA ALA A 71 -9.91 -19.03 -17.46
C ALA A 71 -8.70 -20.00 -17.61
N GLY A 72 -7.93 -19.79 -18.67
CA GLY A 72 -6.61 -20.40 -18.85
C GLY A 72 -5.54 -19.74 -17.99
N TYR A 73 -4.31 -20.26 -18.10
CA TYR A 73 -3.15 -19.64 -17.48
C TYR A 73 -2.83 -18.29 -18.16
N ASP A 74 -2.47 -17.28 -17.39
CA ASP A 74 -2.18 -15.92 -17.85
C ASP A 74 -1.19 -15.24 -16.89
N ASP A 75 0.06 -15.11 -17.31
CA ASP A 75 1.14 -14.39 -16.62
C ASP A 75 1.57 -13.11 -17.34
N THR A 76 0.68 -12.57 -18.17
CA THR A 76 0.90 -11.27 -18.78
C THR A 76 0.75 -10.15 -17.75
N TYR A 77 1.38 -9.01 -18.02
CA TYR A 77 1.22 -7.82 -17.20
C TYR A 77 -0.25 -7.34 -17.21
N GLU A 78 -0.96 -7.47 -18.33
CA GLU A 78 -2.39 -7.21 -18.42
C GLU A 78 -3.20 -8.14 -17.51
N GLY A 79 -2.80 -9.41 -17.40
CA GLY A 79 -3.37 -10.38 -16.47
C GLY A 79 -3.19 -9.96 -15.01
N PHE A 80 -2.01 -9.42 -14.68
CA PHE A 80 -1.71 -8.83 -13.37
C PHE A 80 -2.50 -7.54 -13.09
N ARG A 81 -2.65 -6.63 -14.07
CA ARG A 81 -3.52 -5.44 -13.94
C ARG A 81 -4.94 -5.84 -13.58
N LYS A 82 -5.53 -6.79 -14.30
CA LYS A 82 -6.89 -7.28 -14.02
C LYS A 82 -7.02 -7.91 -12.63
N TYR A 83 -6.00 -8.62 -12.16
CA TYR A 83 -5.98 -9.14 -10.79
C TYR A 83 -6.05 -8.02 -9.77
N ILE A 84 -5.16 -7.03 -9.88
CA ILE A 84 -5.09 -5.91 -8.94
C ILE A 84 -6.38 -5.08 -8.96
N GLU A 85 -6.98 -4.86 -10.14
CA GLU A 85 -8.28 -4.20 -10.25
C GLU A 85 -9.39 -4.96 -9.49
N GLN A 86 -9.35 -6.30 -9.46
CA GLN A 86 -10.28 -7.07 -8.63
C GLN A 86 -9.98 -6.97 -7.14
N VAL A 87 -8.72 -6.80 -6.74
CA VAL A 87 -8.37 -6.53 -5.34
C VAL A 87 -9.03 -5.23 -4.88
N TYR A 88 -8.96 -4.15 -5.67
CA TYR A 88 -9.58 -2.85 -5.34
C TYR A 88 -11.08 -2.91 -5.12
N VAL A 89 -11.77 -3.84 -5.78
CA VAL A 89 -13.23 -4.00 -5.63
C VAL A 89 -13.61 -4.52 -4.23
N TYR A 90 -12.75 -5.33 -3.61
CA TYR A 90 -13.09 -6.09 -2.40
C TYR A 90 -12.18 -5.82 -1.19
N ALA A 91 -11.04 -5.14 -1.39
CA ALA A 91 -10.10 -4.74 -0.36
C ALA A 91 -10.02 -3.21 -0.24
N GLY A 92 -9.44 -2.73 0.86
CA GLY A 92 -9.25 -1.30 1.10
C GLY A 92 -8.39 -1.05 2.34
N THR A 93 -8.49 0.15 2.93
CA THR A 93 -7.69 0.52 4.11
C THR A 93 -7.88 -0.44 5.30
N LEU A 94 -9.09 -0.98 5.49
CA LEU A 94 -9.35 -1.98 6.53
C LEU A 94 -8.61 -3.30 6.27
N SER A 95 -8.56 -3.76 5.01
CA SER A 95 -7.79 -4.94 4.62
C SER A 95 -6.30 -4.75 4.92
N LEU A 96 -5.72 -3.65 4.43
CA LEU A 96 -4.31 -3.31 4.67
C LEU A 96 -3.98 -3.21 6.17
N TYR A 97 -4.85 -2.58 6.96
CA TYR A 97 -4.67 -2.47 8.40
C TYR A 97 -4.64 -3.84 9.09
N ASN A 98 -5.55 -4.74 8.71
CA ASN A 98 -5.64 -6.09 9.29
C ASN A 98 -4.50 -7.01 8.82
N GLU A 99 -3.93 -6.77 7.64
CA GLU A 99 -2.82 -7.54 7.08
C GLU A 99 -1.43 -6.93 7.33
N SER A 100 -1.35 -5.92 8.18
CA SER A 100 -0.09 -5.32 8.63
C SER A 100 0.06 -5.54 10.13
N HIS A 101 1.23 -5.24 10.67
CA HIS A 101 1.48 -5.26 12.12
C HIS A 101 2.04 -3.92 12.57
N ALA A 102 1.76 -3.53 13.80
CA ALA A 102 2.28 -2.28 14.36
C ALA A 102 3.78 -2.36 14.56
N ILE A 103 4.48 -1.27 14.27
CA ILE A 103 5.92 -1.11 14.50
C ILE A 103 6.20 0.17 15.27
N ALA A 104 7.39 0.26 15.87
CA ALA A 104 7.87 1.48 16.50
C ALA A 104 8.41 2.47 15.45
N LEU A 105 8.42 3.77 15.77
CA LEU A 105 8.94 4.78 14.85
C LEU A 105 10.43 4.58 14.57
N GLU A 106 11.17 4.05 15.52
CA GLU A 106 12.60 3.80 15.39
C GLU A 106 12.90 2.69 14.36
N ASP A 107 11.97 1.75 14.19
CA ASP A 107 12.09 0.60 13.29
C ASP A 107 11.58 0.89 11.87
N ILE A 108 11.06 2.10 11.62
CA ILE A 108 10.47 2.49 10.34
C ILE A 108 11.47 2.33 9.18
N GLN A 109 10.95 1.84 8.06
CA GLN A 109 11.62 1.53 6.80
C GLN A 109 10.79 2.01 5.60
N ALA A 110 11.44 2.10 4.43
CA ALA A 110 10.72 2.28 3.17
C ALA A 110 9.78 1.09 2.95
N GLY A 111 8.59 1.38 2.43
CA GLY A 111 7.52 0.39 2.31
C GLY A 111 6.63 0.26 3.55
N ASP A 112 6.98 0.86 4.70
CA ASP A 112 6.04 0.94 5.84
C ASP A 112 4.95 1.97 5.59
N MET A 113 3.92 1.98 6.43
CA MET A 113 2.78 2.88 6.26
C MET A 113 2.36 3.54 7.57
N PHE A 114 1.87 4.77 7.47
CA PHE A 114 0.98 5.34 8.49
C PHE A 114 -0.45 5.08 8.04
N ILE A 115 -1.21 4.34 8.85
CA ILE A 115 -2.52 3.86 8.45
C ILE A 115 -3.53 3.91 9.59
N ARG A 116 -4.76 4.26 9.22
CA ARG A 116 -5.95 4.05 10.04
C ARG A 116 -6.94 3.22 9.23
N GLY A 117 -7.36 2.07 9.75
CA GLY A 117 -8.39 1.24 9.12
C GLY A 117 -9.83 1.76 9.34
N GLY A 118 -10.76 1.28 8.51
CA GLY A 118 -12.21 1.51 8.66
C GLY A 118 -12.80 2.57 7.73
N SER A 119 -14.07 2.94 7.95
CA SER A 119 -14.90 3.74 7.03
C SER A 119 -14.45 5.20 6.83
N SER A 120 -13.57 5.72 7.67
CA SER A 120 -12.87 7.01 7.52
C SER A 120 -11.35 6.85 7.58
N GLY A 121 -10.89 5.66 7.19
CA GLY A 121 -9.49 5.29 7.16
C GLY A 121 -8.71 6.03 6.08
N HIS A 122 -7.41 6.15 6.30
CA HIS A 122 -6.46 6.70 5.34
C HIS A 122 -5.15 5.96 5.46
N VAL A 123 -4.35 5.98 4.39
CA VAL A 123 -3.01 5.41 4.39
C VAL A 123 -2.06 6.33 3.63
N VAL A 124 -0.87 6.50 4.18
CA VAL A 124 0.27 7.10 3.48
C VAL A 124 1.45 6.14 3.60
N LEU A 125 2.20 6.00 2.51
CA LEU A 125 3.34 5.09 2.39
C LEU A 125 4.64 5.83 2.70
N VAL A 126 5.55 5.18 3.40
CA VAL A 126 6.94 5.62 3.54
C VAL A 126 7.68 5.25 2.26
N LEU A 127 8.06 6.25 1.47
CA LEU A 127 8.68 6.02 0.16
C LEU A 127 10.17 5.80 0.23
N ASP A 128 10.82 6.53 1.14
CA ASP A 128 12.26 6.53 1.28
C ASP A 128 12.64 6.95 2.70
N ILE A 129 13.82 6.51 3.13
CA ILE A 129 14.42 6.85 4.42
C ILE A 129 15.86 7.29 4.22
N ALA A 130 16.21 8.41 4.84
CA ALA A 130 17.59 8.83 4.99
C ALA A 130 17.96 8.84 6.48
N GLU A 131 19.22 8.58 6.79
CA GLU A 131 19.77 8.58 8.14
C GLU A 131 21.03 9.44 8.18
N ASP A 132 21.14 10.30 9.19
CA ASP A 132 22.35 11.09 9.42
C ASP A 132 23.45 10.29 10.13
N ALA A 133 24.67 10.85 10.21
CA ALA A 133 25.80 10.20 10.87
C ALA A 133 25.60 9.93 12.38
N SER A 134 24.56 10.51 12.99
CA SER A 134 24.20 10.29 14.40
C SER A 134 23.07 9.27 14.59
N GLY A 135 22.58 8.67 13.50
CA GLY A 135 21.49 7.69 13.51
C GLY A 135 20.09 8.31 13.50
N LYS A 136 19.96 9.63 13.25
CA LYS A 136 18.64 10.25 13.15
C LYS A 136 18.06 10.04 11.77
N LYS A 137 16.85 9.48 11.72
CA LYS A 137 16.14 9.20 10.48
C LYS A 137 15.26 10.38 10.05
N CYS A 138 15.14 10.59 8.75
CA CYS A 138 14.02 11.28 8.13
C CYS A 138 13.43 10.42 7.02
N PHE A 139 12.17 10.66 6.67
CA PHE A 139 11.47 9.87 5.67
C PHE A 139 10.55 10.70 4.78
N LEU A 140 10.34 10.22 3.55
CA LEU A 140 9.36 10.77 2.61
C LEU A 140 8.05 10.02 2.74
N LEU A 141 6.94 10.75 2.72
CA LEU A 141 5.60 10.18 2.69
C LEU A 141 4.96 10.37 1.31
N GLY A 142 4.26 9.35 0.83
CA GLY A 142 3.49 9.38 -0.40
C GLY A 142 2.07 8.93 -0.19
N GLN A 143 1.16 9.44 -1.02
CA GLN A 143 -0.23 9.00 -1.02
C GLN A 143 -0.86 9.11 -2.40
N GLY A 144 -1.91 8.34 -2.62
CA GLY A 144 -2.97 8.68 -3.58
C GLY A 144 -4.14 9.33 -2.83
N TYR A 145 -4.94 10.14 -3.52
CA TYR A 145 -6.13 10.78 -2.94
C TYR A 145 -7.37 10.61 -3.81
N MET A 146 -8.51 11.08 -3.29
CA MET A 146 -9.81 11.04 -3.95
C MET A 146 -10.30 12.45 -4.30
N PRO A 147 -10.71 12.74 -5.57
CA PRO A 147 -10.73 11.85 -6.75
C PRO A 147 -9.34 11.36 -7.14
N ALA A 148 -9.24 10.28 -7.93
CA ALA A 148 -7.97 9.60 -8.24
C ALA A 148 -6.91 10.60 -8.74
N GLU A 149 -6.00 10.98 -7.85
CA GLU A 149 -4.84 11.80 -8.13
C GLU A 149 -3.63 10.89 -8.33
N ASP A 150 -2.67 11.34 -9.15
CA ASP A 150 -1.40 10.65 -9.28
C ASP A 150 -0.75 10.50 -7.91
N PHE A 151 -0.19 9.31 -7.67
CA PHE A 151 0.52 9.04 -6.44
C PHE A 151 1.71 10.02 -6.31
N HIS A 152 1.70 10.81 -5.24
CA HIS A 152 2.60 11.94 -5.10
C HIS A 152 3.25 12.00 -3.73
N VAL A 153 4.44 12.62 -3.69
CA VAL A 153 5.14 12.92 -2.44
C VAL A 153 4.41 14.04 -1.70
N LEU A 154 4.14 13.81 -0.43
CA LEU A 154 3.52 14.77 0.48
C LEU A 154 4.50 15.86 0.89
N LYS A 155 3.99 17.08 1.02
CA LYS A 155 4.71 18.18 1.68
C LYS A 155 4.67 18.01 3.19
N ASN A 156 5.77 18.26 3.88
CA ASN A 156 5.77 18.35 5.33
C ASN A 156 5.17 19.69 5.79
N PRO A 157 4.05 19.73 6.53
CA PRO A 157 3.46 20.97 7.01
C PRO A 157 4.36 21.78 7.97
N LEU A 158 5.34 21.13 8.61
CA LEU A 158 6.31 21.80 9.48
C LEU A 158 7.42 22.49 8.68
N HIS A 159 7.73 21.99 7.48
CA HIS A 159 8.79 22.50 6.61
C HIS A 159 8.26 22.67 5.19
N PRO A 160 7.63 23.81 4.84
CA PRO A 160 6.94 23.98 3.55
C PRO A 160 7.79 23.78 2.30
N ASP A 161 9.11 24.01 2.40
CA ASP A 161 10.09 23.89 1.33
C ASP A 161 10.87 22.57 1.34
N ASP A 162 10.57 21.68 2.30
CA ASP A 162 11.26 20.41 2.51
C ASP A 162 10.24 19.27 2.76
N PRO A 163 10.09 18.30 1.83
CA PRO A 163 9.12 17.22 1.98
C PRO A 163 9.51 16.17 3.04
N TRP A 164 10.74 16.20 3.58
CA TRP A 164 11.20 15.21 4.54
C TRP A 164 10.55 15.39 5.92
N TYR A 165 10.10 14.29 6.50
CA TYR A 165 9.62 14.19 7.87
C TYR A 165 10.74 13.70 8.77
N TYR A 166 11.15 14.51 9.74
CA TYR A 166 12.25 14.16 10.66
C TYR A 166 11.72 13.39 11.87
N SER A 167 12.26 12.19 12.11
CA SER A 167 11.84 11.31 13.24
C SER A 167 11.84 12.04 14.59
N SER A 168 12.83 12.90 14.85
CA SER A 168 12.94 13.69 16.07
C SER A 168 11.86 14.75 16.26
N GLU A 169 11.15 15.11 15.20
CA GLU A 169 10.09 16.13 15.22
C GLU A 169 8.68 15.52 15.24
N ILE A 170 8.58 14.19 15.07
CA ILE A 170 7.31 13.48 15.08
C ILE A 170 6.66 13.61 16.45
N LYS A 171 5.44 14.13 16.44
CA LYS A 171 4.54 14.22 17.60
C LYS A 171 3.18 13.76 17.15
N TYR A 172 2.46 13.09 18.06
CA TYR A 172 1.09 12.66 17.78
C TYR A 172 0.05 13.71 18.20
N PRO A 173 -0.98 13.94 17.38
CA PRO A 173 -1.20 13.31 16.08
C PRO A 173 -0.21 13.81 15.01
N LEU A 174 0.35 12.89 14.23
CA LEU A 174 1.19 13.21 13.08
C LEU A 174 0.32 13.89 12.04
N ARG A 175 0.66 15.13 11.68
CA ARG A 175 -0.07 15.91 10.69
C ARG A 175 0.55 15.74 9.31
N THR A 176 -0.24 15.27 8.37
CA THR A 176 0.02 15.39 6.93
C THR A 176 -0.84 16.52 6.35
N PRO A 177 -0.65 16.92 5.09
CA PRO A 177 -1.46 17.98 4.48
C PRO A 177 -2.97 17.74 4.57
N GLU A 178 -3.41 16.48 4.49
CA GLU A 178 -4.82 16.11 4.32
C GLU A 178 -5.36 15.20 5.41
N TYR A 179 -4.50 14.58 6.22
CA TYR A 179 -4.91 13.66 7.27
C TYR A 179 -4.09 13.84 8.54
N SER A 180 -4.56 13.26 9.64
CA SER A 180 -3.82 13.21 10.89
C SER A 180 -3.87 11.82 11.50
N PHE A 181 -2.70 11.28 11.83
CA PHE A 181 -2.56 9.93 12.36
C PHE A 181 -2.30 9.98 13.86
N GLY A 182 -3.01 9.14 14.62
CA GLY A 182 -2.79 8.99 16.05
C GLY A 182 -1.55 8.17 16.37
N ASP A 183 -1.20 8.10 17.65
CA ASP A 183 -0.17 7.18 18.13
C ASP A 183 -0.51 5.73 17.79
N GLY A 184 0.51 4.91 17.50
CA GLY A 184 0.35 3.52 17.07
C GLY A 184 -0.16 3.32 15.64
N SER A 185 -0.16 4.36 14.80
CA SER A 185 -0.60 4.28 13.40
C SER A 185 0.45 3.68 12.44
N ILE A 186 1.70 3.52 12.87
CA ILE A 186 2.79 3.03 12.02
C ILE A 186 2.69 1.51 11.94
N ARG A 187 2.68 0.99 10.71
CA ARG A 187 2.57 -0.44 10.46
C ARG A 187 3.48 -0.88 9.31
N SER A 188 4.04 -2.08 9.44
CA SER A 188 4.72 -2.77 8.35
C SER A 188 3.75 -3.77 7.71
N TRP A 189 3.74 -3.84 6.39
CA TRP A 189 2.98 -4.87 5.68
C TRP A 189 3.64 -6.24 5.87
N ASN A 190 2.85 -7.27 6.19
CA ASN A 190 3.37 -8.62 6.47
C ASN A 190 3.99 -9.28 5.23
N GLY A 191 3.66 -8.79 4.03
CA GLY A 191 4.21 -9.29 2.78
C GLY A 191 5.66 -8.88 2.53
N LEU A 192 6.18 -7.79 3.14
CA LEU A 192 7.55 -7.30 2.91
C LEU A 192 8.59 -8.20 3.57
N ASN A 193 9.48 -8.80 2.78
CA ASN A 193 10.67 -9.46 3.30
C ASN A 193 11.79 -8.41 3.49
N THR A 194 12.15 -8.12 4.74
CA THR A 194 13.13 -7.06 5.07
C THR A 194 14.57 -7.39 4.66
N SER A 195 14.81 -8.57 4.08
CA SER A 195 16.09 -8.92 3.45
C SER A 195 16.38 -8.15 2.17
N ASP A 196 15.36 -7.55 1.54
CA ASP A 196 15.43 -7.07 0.17
C ASP A 196 15.87 -5.60 0.06
N TYR A 197 16.10 -4.95 1.21
CA TYR A 197 16.58 -3.56 1.34
C TYR A 197 18.09 -3.46 1.62
N LYS A 198 18.88 -4.51 1.35
CA LYS A 198 20.34 -4.54 1.57
C LYS A 198 21.16 -4.36 0.31
#